data_AF-A0A6V8D8X2-F1
#
_entry.id   AF-A0A6V8D8X2-F1
#
_cell.length_a   1.000
_cell.length_b   1.000
_cell.length_c   1.000
_cell.angle_alpha   90.00
_cell.angle_beta   90.00
_cell.angle_gamma   90.00
#
_symmetry.space_group_name_H-M   'P 1'
#
loop_
_entity.id
_entity.type
_entity.pdbx_description
1 polymer ?
#
loop_
_entity_poly.entity_id
_entity_poly.type
_entity_poly.pdbx_seq_one_letter_code
_entity_poly.pdbx_strand_id
1 'polypeptide(L)'
;TSSAGATDGTQDPDDGNGHGTHVAGSVVGTGDSSRVHMGTAPGAYLVDVKVLTDTGGTNSQASLNGIQWIINNVNTDWGNNASSRG
;
A
#
# COMPACT_ATOMS: atom_id res chain seq x y z
N THR A 1 -8.31 2.54 13.40
CA THR A 1 -7.18 3.47 13.65
C THR A 1 -6.26 3.41 12.45
N SER A 2 -5.59 4.51 12.05
CA SER A 2 -4.56 4.46 11.00
C SER A 2 -3.30 3.81 11.61
N SER A 3 -2.96 2.61 11.15
CA SER A 3 -1.94 1.80 11.79
C SER A 3 -0.69 1.73 10.93
N ALA A 4 0.28 2.59 11.24
CA ALA A 4 1.69 2.31 10.98
C ALA A 4 2.28 1.55 12.19
N GLY A 5 1.57 0.55 12.69
CA GLY A 5 1.77 -0.01 14.04
C GLY A 5 2.94 -0.99 14.14
N ALA A 6 3.32 -1.65 13.05
CA ALA A 6 4.49 -2.52 13.01
C ALA A 6 5.55 -1.97 12.04
N THR A 7 6.78 -1.79 12.53
CA THR A 7 7.89 -1.25 11.74
C THR A 7 8.60 -2.29 10.87
N ASP A 8 8.29 -3.57 11.07
CA ASP A 8 8.91 -4.73 10.44
C ASP A 8 8.05 -5.34 9.30
N GLY A 9 6.95 -4.69 8.95
CA GLY A 9 6.01 -5.14 7.91
C GLY A 9 5.24 -6.42 8.25
N THR A 10 5.25 -6.87 9.51
CA THR A 10 4.42 -8.00 9.98
C THR A 10 2.94 -7.64 10.08
N GLN A 11 2.62 -6.36 10.03
CA GLN A 11 1.25 -5.87 10.03
C GLN A 11 0.78 -5.66 8.60
N ASP A 12 -0.23 -6.43 8.21
CA ASP A 12 -1.00 -6.22 6.98
C ASP A 12 -1.97 -5.05 7.21
N PRO A 13 -1.76 -3.88 6.57
CA PRO A 13 -2.59 -2.71 6.84
C PRO A 13 -3.78 -2.67 5.88
N ASP A 14 -4.69 -3.65 6.02
CA ASP A 14 -5.92 -3.80 5.24
C ASP A 14 -6.67 -2.48 5.04
N ASP A 15 -6.98 -2.11 3.79
CA ASP A 15 -7.74 -0.91 3.46
C ASP A 15 -9.25 -1.14 3.62
N GLY A 16 -9.79 -0.78 4.80
CA GLY A 16 -11.23 -0.84 5.07
C GLY A 16 -12.05 0.28 4.42
N ASN A 17 -11.43 1.29 3.81
CA ASN A 17 -12.14 2.40 3.15
C ASN A 17 -12.30 2.17 1.63
N GLY A 18 -11.28 1.56 1.01
CA GLY A 18 -11.21 1.31 -0.44
C GLY A 18 -10.48 2.39 -1.24
N HIS A 19 -10.23 3.57 -0.67
CA HIS A 19 -9.50 4.65 -1.36
C HIS A 19 -8.05 4.24 -1.70
N GLY A 20 -7.35 3.61 -0.76
CA GLY A 20 -5.97 3.16 -0.98
C GLY A 20 -5.90 2.07 -2.05
N THR A 21 -6.86 1.15 -2.01
CA THR A 21 -7.01 0.04 -2.97
C THR A 21 -7.27 0.56 -4.39
N HIS A 22 -8.13 1.57 -4.54
CA HIS A 22 -8.39 2.20 -5.83
C HIS A 22 -7.14 2.90 -6.40
N VAL A 23 -6.40 3.62 -5.56
CA VAL A 23 -5.12 4.24 -5.94
C VAL A 23 -4.11 3.17 -6.34
N ALA A 24 -3.96 2.10 -5.55
CA ALA A 24 -3.07 0.98 -5.84
C ALA A 24 -3.42 0.31 -7.18
N GLY A 25 -4.70 0.09 -7.47
CA GLY A 25 -5.18 -0.48 -8.73
C GLY A 25 -4.79 0.35 -9.96
N SER A 26 -4.76 1.68 -9.85
CA SER A 26 -4.33 2.56 -10.96
C SER A 26 -2.83 2.44 -11.28
N VAL A 27 -2.03 1.98 -10.32
CA VAL A 27 -0.58 1.78 -10.49
C VAL A 27 -0.27 0.34 -10.84
N VAL A 28 -0.69 -0.64 -10.03
CA VAL A 28 -0.27 -2.04 -10.13
C VAL A 28 -1.40 -3.02 -10.47
N GLY A 29 -2.61 -2.52 -10.78
CA GLY A 29 -3.73 -3.39 -11.12
C GLY A 29 -3.47 -4.24 -12.38
N THR A 30 -3.79 -5.52 -12.34
CA THR A 30 -3.63 -6.44 -13.50
C THR A 30 -4.85 -6.42 -14.44
N GLY A 31 -5.89 -5.69 -14.07
CA GLY A 31 -7.19 -5.70 -14.73
C GLY A 31 -7.95 -7.01 -14.50
N ASP A 32 -9.06 -7.17 -15.21
CA ASP A 32 -9.78 -8.45 -15.28
C ASP A 32 -9.16 -9.35 -16.38
N SER A 33 -9.84 -10.44 -16.73
CA SER A 33 -9.40 -11.35 -17.80
C SER A 33 -9.17 -10.68 -19.18
N SER A 34 -9.81 -9.53 -19.43
CA SER A 34 -9.63 -8.75 -20.67
C SER A 34 -8.39 -7.86 -20.64
N ARG A 35 -7.84 -7.58 -19.45
CA ARG A 35 -6.71 -6.68 -19.20
C ARG A 35 -6.89 -5.26 -19.76
N VAL A 36 -8.13 -4.78 -19.90
CA VAL A 36 -8.42 -3.42 -20.41
C VAL A 36 -8.14 -2.35 -19.35
N HIS A 37 -8.38 -2.63 -18.07
CA HIS A 37 -8.19 -1.69 -16.95
C HIS A 37 -6.95 -2.03 -16.13
N MET A 38 -5.80 -2.17 -16.80
CA MET A 38 -4.52 -2.36 -16.13
C MET A 38 -4.01 -1.04 -15.54
N GLY A 39 -3.28 -1.17 -14.43
CA GLY A 39 -2.48 -0.10 -13.87
C GLY A 39 -1.29 0.23 -14.76
N THR A 40 -0.61 1.32 -14.43
CA THR A 40 0.54 1.82 -15.19
C THR A 40 1.72 0.84 -15.20
N ALA A 41 1.94 0.10 -14.12
CA ALA A 41 3.01 -0.87 -13.95
C ALA A 41 2.49 -2.16 -13.26
N PRO A 42 1.72 -3.01 -13.96
CA PRO A 42 1.07 -4.19 -13.36
C PRO A 42 2.01 -5.25 -12.80
N GLY A 43 3.28 -5.28 -13.23
CA GLY A 43 4.31 -6.20 -12.74
C GLY A 43 5.21 -5.61 -11.65
N ALA A 44 4.93 -4.39 -11.18
CA ALA A 44 5.69 -3.80 -10.07
C ALA A 44 5.22 -4.37 -8.72
N TYR A 45 6.14 -4.36 -7.75
CA TYR A 45 5.82 -4.67 -6.37
C TYR A 45 5.25 -3.43 -5.67
N LEU A 46 4.33 -3.64 -4.73
CA LEU A 46 3.70 -2.60 -3.93
C LEU A 46 4.12 -2.73 -2.47
N VAL A 47 4.51 -1.61 -1.87
CA VAL A 47 4.63 -1.45 -0.42
C VAL A 47 3.60 -0.40 -0.01
N ASP A 48 2.58 -0.81 0.74
CA ASP A 48 1.51 0.07 1.17
C ASP A 48 1.69 0.53 2.63
N VAL A 49 1.40 1.82 2.86
CA VAL A 49 1.54 2.46 4.18
C VAL A 49 0.24 3.17 4.50
N LYS A 50 -0.57 2.55 5.37
CA LYS A 50 -1.91 3.07 5.71
C LYS A 50 -1.84 4.21 6.73
N VAL A 51 -2.09 5.41 6.22
CA VAL A 51 -2.18 6.64 7.05
C VAL A 51 -3.62 7.16 7.23
N LEU A 52 -4.60 6.50 6.62
CA LEU A 52 -6.04 6.81 6.76
C LEU A 52 -6.74 5.78 7.66
N THR A 53 -7.82 6.20 8.31
CA THR A 53 -8.79 5.29 8.96
C THR A 53 -9.71 4.63 7.94
N ASP A 54 -10.46 3.61 8.35
CA ASP A 54 -11.45 2.93 7.48
C ASP A 54 -12.62 3.84 7.05
N THR A 55 -12.77 4.99 7.71
CA THR A 55 -13.72 6.05 7.34
C THR A 55 -13.09 7.16 6.49
N GLY A 56 -11.83 7.00 6.06
CA GLY A 56 -11.11 7.95 5.20
C GLY A 56 -10.47 9.14 5.92
N GLY A 57 -10.53 9.19 7.25
CA GLY A 57 -9.95 10.27 8.05
C GLY A 57 -8.44 10.12 8.26
N THR A 58 -7.74 11.23 8.46
CA THR A 58 -6.32 11.26 8.83
C THR A 58 -5.98 12.49 9.67
N ASN A 59 -4.75 12.57 10.17
CA ASN A 59 -4.19 13.77 10.78
C ASN A 59 -2.69 13.91 10.40
N SER A 60 -2.12 15.09 10.62
CA SER A 60 -0.73 15.37 10.23
C SER A 60 0.28 14.41 10.87
N GLN A 61 0.06 14.00 12.12
CA GLN A 61 0.97 13.07 12.80
C GLN A 61 0.96 11.68 12.16
N ALA A 62 -0.20 11.17 11.77
CA ALA A 62 -0.33 9.88 11.09
C ALA A 62 0.42 9.89 9.74
N SER A 63 0.28 10.95 8.96
CA SER A 63 1.00 11.12 7.69
C SER A 63 2.51 11.24 7.90
N LEU A 64 2.95 12.03 8.90
CA LEU A 64 4.37 12.16 9.24
C LEU A 64 4.98 10.83 9.67
N ASN A 65 4.26 10.05 10.49
CA ASN A 65 4.71 8.72 10.90
C ASN A 65 4.85 7.76 9.70
N GLY A 66 3.89 7.80 8.76
CA GLY A 66 3.97 7.01 7.53
C GLY A 66 5.17 7.39 6.66
N ILE A 67 5.41 8.69 6.46
CA ILE A 67 6.59 9.17 5.71
C ILE A 67 7.89 8.75 6.40
N GLN A 68 7.97 8.89 7.73
CA GLN A 68 9.16 8.48 8.47
C GLN A 68 9.40 6.97 8.36
N TRP A 69 8.34 6.17 8.38
CA TRP A 69 8.43 4.72 8.16
C TRP A 69 9.00 4.40 6.78
N ILE A 70 8.57 5.11 5.74
CA ILE A 70 9.10 4.93 4.37
C ILE A 70 10.59 5.26 4.33
N ILE A 71 11.01 6.38 4.94
CA ILE A 71 12.42 6.78 5.00
C ILE A 71 13.27 5.70 5.69
N ASN A 72 12.78 5.17 6.80
CA ASN A 72 13.50 4.15 7.56
C ASN A 72 13.64 2.82 6.81
N ASN A 73 12.73 2.54 5.87
CA ASN A 73 12.66 1.29 5.12
C ASN A 73 13.06 1.41 3.63
N VAL A 74 13.62 2.54 3.22
CA VAL A 74 13.93 2.82 1.80
C VAL A 74 14.90 1.80 1.17
N ASN A 75 15.77 1.20 1.99
CA ASN A 75 16.73 0.17 1.55
C ASN A 75 16.33 -1.24 2.00
N THR A 76 15.12 -1.42 2.53
CA THR A 76 14.65 -2.74 2.96
C THR A 76 14.29 -3.57 1.74
N ASP A 77 14.96 -4.71 1.59
CA ASP A 77 14.54 -5.75 0.65
C ASP A 77 13.41 -6.56 1.27
N TRP A 78 12.18 -6.30 0.82
CA TRP A 78 10.97 -6.98 1.28
C TRP A 78 10.78 -8.36 0.64
N GLY A 79 11.64 -8.74 -0.30
CA GLY A 79 11.47 -9.92 -1.13
C GLY A 79 10.18 -9.89 -1.97
N ASN A 80 9.86 -11.03 -2.57
CA ASN A 80 8.62 -11.23 -3.31
C ASN A 80 7.62 -11.96 -2.40
N ASN A 81 6.50 -11.33 -2.06
CA ASN A 81 5.41 -12.00 -1.34
C ASN A 81 4.50 -12.77 -2.32
N ALA A 82 3.74 -13.74 -1.82
CA ALA A 82 2.76 -14.56 -2.56
C ALA A 82 1.67 -13.74 -3.27
N SER A 83 1.45 -12.48 -2.85
CA SER A 83 0.57 -11.52 -3.54
C SER A 83 1.21 -10.91 -4.79
N SER A 84 2.54 -10.99 -4.94
CA SER A 84 3.22 -10.51 -6.14
C SER A 84 3.01 -11.45 -7.31
N ARG A 85 2.43 -10.92 -8.38
CA ARG A 85 2.26 -11.59 -9.66
C ARG A 85 2.90 -10.73 -10.74
N GLY A 86 4.24 -10.74 -10.74
CA GLY A 86 5.04 -10.21 -11.84
C GLY A 86 4.80 -10.95 -13.16
#